data_AF-A0ABD1XHG6-F1
#
_entry.id   AF-A0ABD1XHG6-F1
#
_cell.length_a   1.000
_cell.length_b   1.000
_cell.length_c   1.000
_cell.angle_alpha   90.00
_cell.angle_beta   90.00
_cell.angle_gamma   90.00
#
_symmetry.space_group_name_H-M   'P 1'
#
loop_
_entity.id
_entity.type
_entity.pdbx_description
1 polymer ?
#
loop_
_entity_poly.entity_id
_entity_poly.type
_entity_poly.pdbx_seq_one_letter_code
_entity_poly.pdbx_strand_id
1 'polypeptide(L)'
;MGEAEVHIVHVEKGDTPLDEVEGKHLDVLASVCGGSQERAKELIIYHYKHGMRGFAAKLTPEQVRELESKPGILGVNKQGVAHTTGGASTGMKVTRV
;
A
#
# COMPACT_ATOMS: atom_id res chain seq x y z
N MET A 1 3.29 -16.81 13.30
CA MET A 1 3.02 -15.36 13.14
C MET A 1 4.25 -14.76 12.47
N GLY A 2 4.14 -14.44 11.18
CA GLY A 2 5.23 -13.75 10.47
C GLY A 2 5.26 -12.27 10.85
N GLU A 3 6.41 -11.63 10.70
CA GLU A 3 6.59 -10.21 10.97
C GLU A 3 5.80 -9.36 9.95
N ALA A 4 5.34 -8.18 10.38
CA ALA A 4 4.63 -7.25 9.50
C ALA A 4 5.64 -6.49 8.65
N GLU A 5 5.51 -6.57 7.33
CA GLU A 5 6.37 -5.87 6.38
C GLU A 5 5.58 -4.87 5.56
N VAL A 6 6.28 -3.90 4.97
CA VAL A 6 5.64 -2.90 4.12
C VAL A 6 5.28 -3.53 2.78
N HIS A 7 4.02 -3.42 2.40
CA HIS A 7 3.49 -3.91 1.13
C HIS A 7 2.73 -2.79 0.42
N ILE A 8 2.82 -2.80 -0.90
CA ILE A 8 2.07 -1.94 -1.81
C ILE A 8 0.87 -2.74 -2.31
N VAL A 9 -0.32 -2.30 -1.91
CA VAL A 9 -1.61 -2.86 -2.32
C VAL A 9 -2.10 -2.08 -3.52
N HIS A 10 -2.32 -2.78 -4.63
CA HIS A 10 -2.93 -2.21 -5.83
C HIS A 10 -4.43 -2.42 -5.79
N VAL A 11 -5.18 -1.34 -5.93
CA VAL A 11 -6.64 -1.33 -5.90
C VAL A 11 -7.14 -0.98 -7.30
N GLU A 12 -8.18 -1.66 -7.75
CA GLU A 12 -8.79 -1.43 -9.05
C GLU A 12 -9.30 0.00 -9.18
N LYS A 13 -9.06 0.58 -10.36
CA LYS A 13 -9.53 1.93 -10.69
C LYS A 13 -10.99 1.88 -11.14
N GLY A 14 -11.92 1.71 -10.20
CA GLY A 14 -13.36 1.87 -10.46
C GLY A 14 -13.80 3.34 -10.59
N ASP A 15 -15.09 3.62 -10.44
CA ASP A 15 -15.66 4.98 -10.52
C ASP A 15 -15.54 5.82 -9.23
N THR A 16 -14.77 5.35 -8.24
CA THR A 16 -14.62 6.06 -6.97
C THR A 16 -14.03 7.47 -7.19
N PRO A 17 -14.69 8.54 -6.72
CA PRO A 17 -14.16 9.90 -6.81
C PRO A 17 -12.93 10.07 -5.91
N LEU A 18 -12.03 10.97 -6.31
CA LEU A 18 -10.71 11.11 -5.70
C LEU A 18 -10.75 11.41 -4.19
N ASP A 19 -11.75 12.16 -3.75
CA ASP A 19 -11.95 12.56 -2.35
C ASP A 19 -12.32 11.36 -1.45
N GLU A 20 -12.95 10.33 -2.02
CA GLU A 20 -13.41 9.14 -1.28
C GLU A 20 -12.40 7.99 -1.32
N VAL A 21 -11.33 8.10 -2.12
CA VAL A 21 -10.32 7.04 -2.30
C VAL A 21 -9.65 6.68 -0.98
N GLU A 22 -9.29 7.67 -0.16
CA GLU A 22 -8.63 7.41 1.14
C GLU A 22 -9.55 6.70 2.13
N GLY A 23 -10.82 7.09 2.16
CA GLY A 23 -11.83 6.42 2.99
C GLY A 23 -11.98 4.95 2.60
N LYS A 24 -12.04 4.65 1.30
CA LYS A 24 -12.09 3.26 0.81
C LYS A 24 -10.81 2.47 1.14
N HIS A 25 -9.63 3.08 1.03
CA HIS A 25 -8.39 2.42 1.41
C HIS A 25 -8.40 2.01 2.89
N LEU A 26 -8.88 2.90 3.77
CA LEU A 26 -8.99 2.61 5.19
C LEU A 26 -10.02 1.53 5.49
N ASP A 27 -11.17 1.52 4.79
CA ASP A 27 -12.20 0.50 4.97
C ASP A 27 -11.70 -0.91 4.58
N VAL A 28 -11.03 -1.02 3.43
CA VAL A 28 -10.41 -2.25 2.95
C VAL A 28 -9.38 -2.78 3.96
N LEU A 29 -8.52 -1.89 4.47
CA LEU A 29 -7.48 -2.25 5.43
C LEU A 29 -8.07 -2.58 6.80
N ALA A 30 -9.08 -1.84 7.25
CA ALA A 30 -9.78 -2.11 8.51
C ALA A 30 -10.40 -3.50 8.49
N SER A 31 -11.01 -3.90 7.37
CA SER A 31 -11.60 -5.24 7.21
C SER A 31 -10.58 -6.37 7.47
N VAL A 32 -9.31 -6.21 7.09
CA VAL A 32 -8.24 -7.21 7.38
C VAL A 32 -7.49 -6.97 8.71
N CYS A 33 -7.71 -5.82 9.35
CA CYS A 33 -7.08 -5.44 10.62
C CYS A 33 -8.04 -5.58 11.82
N GLY A 34 -8.97 -6.54 11.74
CA GLY A 34 -9.94 -6.81 12.82
C GLY A 34 -11.06 -5.78 12.92
N GLY A 35 -11.40 -5.11 11.82
CA GLY A 35 -12.54 -4.19 11.70
C GLY A 35 -12.33 -2.78 12.24
N SER A 36 -11.13 -2.44 12.75
CA SER A 36 -10.88 -1.12 13.33
C SER A 36 -10.20 -0.17 12.33
N GLN A 37 -10.87 0.94 12.01
CA GLN A 37 -10.28 2.00 11.18
C GLN A 37 -9.10 2.70 11.86
N GLU A 38 -9.05 2.74 13.20
CA GLU A 38 -7.95 3.35 13.94
C GLU A 38 -6.65 2.56 13.71
N ARG A 39 -6.71 1.24 13.84
CA ARG A 39 -5.57 0.36 13.51
C ARG A 39 -5.18 0.46 12.05
N ALA A 40 -6.15 0.55 11.14
CA ALA A 40 -5.86 0.72 9.72
C ALA A 40 -5.08 2.02 9.46
N LYS A 41 -5.42 3.13 10.13
CA LYS A 41 -4.69 4.40 10.02
C LYS A 41 -3.26 4.30 10.52
N GLU A 42 -3.01 3.52 11.58
CA GLU A 42 -1.65 3.32 12.11
C GLU A 42 -0.76 2.45 11.20
N LEU A 43 -1.37 1.55 10.44
CA LEU A 43 -0.64 0.63 9.56
C LEU A 43 -0.40 1.20 8.16
N ILE A 44 -1.26 2.12 7.71
CA ILE A 44 -1.09 2.78 6.42
C ILE A 44 0.07 3.77 6.49
N ILE A 45 0.91 3.72 5.46
CA ILE A 45 2.08 4.59 5.30
C ILE A 45 1.81 5.63 4.22
N TYR A 46 1.12 5.24 3.15
CA TYR A 46 0.88 6.13 2.02
C TYR A 46 -0.39 5.76 1.24
N HIS A 47 -1.09 6.77 0.74
CA HIS A 47 -2.25 6.61 -0.15
C HIS A 47 -1.90 7.04 -1.57
N TYR A 48 -1.95 6.12 -2.53
CA TYR A 48 -1.83 6.40 -3.96
C TYR A 48 -3.22 6.71 -4.55
N LYS A 49 -3.49 7.98 -4.86
CA LYS A 49 -4.85 8.45 -5.27
C LYS A 49 -5.03 8.63 -6.78
N HIS A 50 -3.97 9.00 -7.50
CA HIS A 50 -4.09 9.54 -8.87
C HIS A 50 -3.84 8.50 -9.98
N GLY A 51 -2.56 8.22 -10.26
CA GLY A 51 -2.11 7.39 -11.38
C GLY A 51 -2.38 5.92 -11.12
N MET A 52 -1.64 5.35 -10.18
CA MET A 52 -1.94 4.05 -9.58
C MET A 52 -2.86 4.26 -8.40
N ARG A 53 -3.95 3.49 -8.31
CA ARG A 53 -4.79 3.45 -7.11
C ARG A 53 -4.31 2.36 -6.18
N GLY A 54 -4.18 2.70 -4.92
CA GLY A 54 -3.63 1.77 -3.93
C GLY A 54 -3.11 2.45 -2.68
N PHE A 55 -2.48 1.67 -1.82
CA PHE A 55 -1.87 2.17 -0.60
C PHE A 55 -0.67 1.32 -0.19
N ALA A 56 0.28 1.94 0.50
CA ALA A 56 1.35 1.23 1.18
C ALA A 56 0.96 1.05 2.65
N ALA A 57 1.06 -0.17 3.17
CA ALA A 57 0.75 -0.47 4.56
C ALA A 57 1.68 -1.54 5.13
N LYS A 58 1.87 -1.55 6.45
CA LYS A 58 2.49 -2.67 7.17
C LYS A 58 1.47 -3.79 7.33
N LEU A 59 1.77 -4.93 6.75
CA LEU A 59 0.88 -6.09 6.70
C LEU A 59 1.62 -7.36 7.12
N THR A 60 0.95 -8.21 7.89
CA THR A 60 1.39 -9.59 8.13
C THR A 60 1.07 -10.46 6.91
N PRO A 61 1.76 -11.61 6.74
CA PRO A 61 1.46 -12.52 5.63
C PRO A 61 0.01 -13.03 5.61
N GLU A 62 -0.64 -13.12 6.78
CA GLU A 62 -2.05 -13.49 6.88
C GLU A 62 -2.96 -12.38 6.32
N GLN A 63 -2.67 -11.12 6.63
CA GLN A 63 -3.39 -9.96 6.10
C GLN A 63 -3.19 -9.79 4.59
N VAL A 64 -1.98 -10.05 4.09
CA VAL A 64 -1.66 -10.03 2.66
C VAL A 64 -2.55 -11.03 1.92
N ARG A 65 -2.58 -12.29 2.39
CA ARG A 65 -3.39 -13.34 1.78
C ARG A 65 -4.89 -13.03 1.81
N GLU A 66 -5.36 -12.39 2.87
CA GLU A 66 -6.75 -11.95 2.97
C GLU A 66 -7.07 -10.79 2.01
N LEU A 67 -6.15 -9.84 1.84
CA LEU A 67 -6.30 -8.75 0.86
C LEU A 67 -6.30 -9.27 -0.57
N GLU A 68 -5.43 -10.21 -0.91
CA GLU A 68 -5.39 -10.81 -2.25
C GLU A 68 -6.69 -11.56 -2.60
N SER A 69 -7.43 -12.03 -1.59
CA SER A 69 -8.72 -12.66 -1.78
C SER A 69 -9.89 -11.67 -1.91
N LYS A 70 -9.68 -10.36 -1.67
CA LYS A 70 -10.76 -9.37 -1.74
C LYS A 70 -11.03 -8.92 -3.18
N PRO A 71 -12.31 -8.74 -3.55
CA PRO A 71 -12.67 -8.17 -4.85
C PRO A 71 -12.18 -6.72 -4.95
N GLY A 72 -11.67 -6.34 -6.12
CA GLY A 72 -11.12 -5.00 -6.37
C GLY A 72 -9.66 -4.81 -5.92
N ILE A 73 -9.01 -5.84 -5.40
CA ILE A 73 -7.55 -5.85 -5.17
C ILE A 73 -6.89 -6.50 -6.39
N LEU A 74 -6.04 -5.75 -7.08
CA LEU A 74 -5.32 -6.22 -8.26
C LEU A 74 -4.06 -7.01 -7.90
N GLY A 75 -3.49 -6.75 -6.72
CA GLY A 75 -2.34 -7.49 -6.21
C GLY A 75 -1.62 -6.78 -5.07
N VAL A 76 -0.95 -7.56 -4.23
CA VAL A 76 -0.19 -7.06 -3.08
C VAL A 76 1.28 -7.39 -3.29
N ASN A 77 2.13 -6.37 -3.41
CA ASN A 77 3.56 -6.55 -3.63
C ASN A 77 4.34 -6.08 -2.42
N LYS A 78 5.31 -6.88 -1.97
CA LYS A 78 6.24 -6.44 -0.92
C LYS A 78 7.02 -5.23 -1.41
N GLN A 79 7.06 -4.17 -0.61
CA GLN A 79 7.90 -3.03 -0.92
C GLN A 79 9.35 -3.42 -0.68
N GLY A 80 10.10 -3.61 -1.77
CA GLY A 80 11.53 -3.85 -1.68
C GLY A 80 12.21 -2.62 -1.09
N VAL A 81 12.83 -2.75 0.08
CA VAL A 81 13.91 -1.86 0.46
C VAL A 81 15.04 -2.19 -0.50
N ALA A 82 15.32 -1.30 -1.45
CA ALA A 82 16.54 -1.41 -2.23
C ALA A 82 17.72 -1.30 -1.25
N HIS A 83 18.29 -2.44 -0.85
CA HIS A 83 19.61 -2.48 -0.26
C HIS A 83 20.58 -2.07 -1.36
N THR A 84 20.78 -0.77 -1.55
CA THR A 84 21.90 -0.27 -2.34
C THR A 84 23.17 -0.44 -1.52
N THR A 85 23.65 -1.68 -1.37
CA THR A 85 25.09 -1.90 -1.18
C THR A 85 25.72 -1.66 -2.54
N GLY A 86 26.22 -0.44 -2.70
CA GLY A 86 26.89 0.01 -3.90
C GLY A 86 27.51 1.35 -3.57
N GLY A 87 28.70 1.32 -2.97
CA GLY A 87 29.58 2.47 -2.97
C GLY A 87 29.89 2.84 -4.42
N ALA A 88 29.10 3.75 -5.00
CA ALA A 88 29.44 4.60 -6.12
C ALA A 88 28.28 5.57 -6.32
N SER A 89 28.53 6.82 -5.98
CA SER A 89 27.83 7.99 -6.47
C SER A 89 27.32 7.83 -7.92
N THR A 90 26.01 7.92 -8.12
CA THR A 90 25.44 8.53 -9.33
C THR A 90 24.14 9.18 -8.91
N GLY A 91 24.21 10.51 -8.75
CA GLY A 91 23.05 11.33 -8.51
C GLY A 91 22.11 11.24 -9.70
N MET A 92 20.85 10.88 -9.43
CA MET A 92 19.74 11.31 -10.25
C MET A 92 19.65 12.83 -10.14
N LYS A 93 20.31 13.50 -11.08
CA LYS A 93 20.02 14.90 -11.36
C LYS A 93 18.57 14.97 -11.82
N VAL A 94 17.70 15.44 -10.92
CA VAL A 94 16.38 15.94 -11.30
C VAL A 94 16.60 17.22 -12.10
N THR A 95 16.66 17.09 -13.43
CA THR A 95 16.63 18.25 -14.32
C THR A 95 15.21 18.78 -14.31
N ARG A 96 14.99 19.86 -13.56
CA ARG A 96 13.81 20.71 -13.72
C ARG A 96 14.05 21.56 -14.98
N VAL A 97 13.13 21.45 -15.93
CA VAL A 97 13.03 22.36 -17.10
C VAL A 97 12.78 23.79 -16.64
#